data_AF-A0A9P9EXN6-F1
#
_entry.id   AF-A0A9P9EXN6-F1
#
_cell.length_a   1.000
_cell.length_b   1.000
_cell.length_c   1.000
_cell.angle_alpha   90.00
_cell.angle_beta   90.00
_cell.angle_gamma   90.00
#
_symmetry.space_group_name_H-M   'P 1'
#
loop_
_entity.id
_entity.type
_entity.pdbx_description
1 polymer ?
#
loop_
_entity_poly.entity_id
_entity_poly.type
_entity_poly.pdbx_seq_one_letter_code
_entity_poly.pdbx_strand_id
1 'polypeptide(L)' 'VPHDGPVRKLLQKIGRHPYRPGHMHFMFENPGDGNLITALYVKKVPAPIAMLCLG' A
#
# COMPACT_ATOMS: atom_id res chain seq x y z
N VAL A 1 2.46 -7.92 -3.04
CA VAL A 1 3.49 -8.77 -2.41
C VAL A 1 3.67 -10.00 -3.30
N PRO A 2 4.91 -10.36 -3.70
CA PRO A 2 5.16 -11.58 -4.47
C PRO A 2 4.55 -12.81 -3.80
N HIS A 3 4.00 -13.74 -4.60
CA HIS A 3 3.19 -14.86 -4.11
C HIS A 3 4.01 -16.06 -3.61
N ASP A 4 5.29 -16.06 -3.86
CA ASP A 4 6.26 -17.14 -3.59
C ASP A 4 7.20 -16.80 -2.42
N GLY A 5 7.12 -15.58 -1.88
CA GLY A 5 8.01 -15.09 -0.82
C GLY A 5 7.60 -15.44 0.62
N PRO A 6 8.53 -15.32 1.58
CA PRO A 6 8.27 -15.54 3.01
C PRO A 6 7.14 -14.65 3.56
N VAL A 7 6.98 -13.45 3.01
CA VAL A 7 5.91 -12.51 3.37
C VAL A 7 4.53 -13.06 3.01
N ARG A 8 4.39 -13.79 1.89
CA ARG A 8 3.11 -14.42 1.53
C ARG A 8 2.74 -15.51 2.53
N LYS A 9 3.71 -16.31 2.98
CA LYS A 9 3.50 -17.36 4.00
C LYS A 9 3.03 -16.75 5.33
N LEU A 10 3.61 -15.61 5.73
CA LEU A 10 3.14 -14.87 6.91
C LEU A 10 1.71 -14.37 6.72
N LEU A 11 1.42 -13.70 5.60
CA LEU A 11 0.08 -13.17 5.31
C LEU A 11 -0.99 -14.28 5.31
N GLN A 12 -0.68 -15.46 4.78
CA GLN A 12 -1.57 -16.63 4.85
C GLN A 12 -1.84 -17.08 6.29
N LYS A 13 -0.81 -17.15 7.14
CA LYS A 13 -0.94 -17.55 8.56
C LYS A 13 -1.84 -16.60 9.36
N ILE A 14 -1.83 -15.31 9.03
CA ILE A 14 -2.65 -14.28 9.71
C ILE A 14 -3.96 -13.95 8.96
N GLY A 15 -4.35 -14.75 7.97
CA GLY A 15 -5.60 -14.57 7.23
C GLY A 15 -5.66 -13.29 6.37
N ARG A 16 -4.52 -12.70 6.00
CA ARG A 16 -4.46 -11.47 5.21
C ARG A 16 -4.13 -11.73 3.74
N HIS A 17 -4.67 -10.88 2.86
CA HIS A 17 -4.38 -10.93 1.43
C HIS A 17 -3.23 -9.98 1.05
N PRO A 18 -2.47 -10.29 -0.03
CA PRO A 18 -1.41 -9.42 -0.54
C PRO A 18 -1.90 -8.32 -1.50
N TYR A 19 -3.22 -8.15 -1.65
CA TYR A 19 -3.81 -7.20 -2.59
C TYR A 19 -3.60 -5.75 -2.15
N ARG A 20 -3.19 -4.91 -3.10
CA ARG A 20 -3.20 -3.44 -2.97
C ARG A 20 -3.92 -2.85 -4.19
N PRO A 21 -4.84 -1.90 -4.00
CA PRO A 21 -5.50 -1.22 -5.10
C PRO A 21 -4.47 -0.47 -5.97
N GLY A 22 -4.81 -0.22 -7.23
CA GLY A 22 -3.98 0.63 -8.10
C GLY A 22 -3.83 2.03 -7.51
N HIS A 23 -2.58 2.49 -7.38
CA HIS A 23 -2.23 3.80 -6.83
C HIS A 23 -0.97 4.35 -7.49
N MET A 24 -0.77 5.66 -7.36
CA MET A 24 0.42 6.37 -7.83
C MET A 24 1.14 7.00 -6.63
N HIS A 25 2.46 6.90 -6.61
CA HIS A 25 3.30 7.51 -5.58
C HIS A 25 3.74 8.91 -5.99
N PHE A 26 3.75 9.83 -5.03
CA PHE A 26 4.21 11.20 -5.21
C PHE A 26 5.16 11.59 -4.08
N MET A 27 6.19 12.36 -4.43
CA MET A 27 7.10 13.01 -3.50
C MET A 27 7.19 14.48 -3.92
N PHE A 28 6.84 15.38 -2.99
CA PHE A 28 6.94 16.82 -3.19
C PHE A 28 8.02 17.38 -2.28
N GLU A 29 8.85 18.25 -2.84
CA GLU A 29 9.93 18.93 -2.13
C GLU A 29 9.77 20.44 -2.33
N ASN A 30 9.85 21.20 -1.23
CA ASN A 30 9.89 22.65 -1.26
C ASN A 30 10.99 23.14 -0.31
N PRO A 31 11.94 23.97 -0.77
CA PRO A 31 12.99 24.49 0.10
C PRO A 31 12.42 25.23 1.32
N GLY A 32 12.83 24.81 2.52
CA GLY A 32 12.37 25.38 3.79
C GLY A 32 11.18 24.66 4.43
N ASP A 33 10.52 23.76 3.71
CA ASP A 33 9.48 22.87 4.24
C ASP A 33 9.97 21.42 4.33
N GLY A 34 9.21 20.58 5.04
CA GLY A 34 9.44 19.13 5.07
C GLY A 34 8.96 18.45 3.79
N ASN A 35 9.65 17.38 3.39
CA ASN A 35 9.26 16.56 2.24
C ASN A 35 7.88 15.93 2.46
N LEU A 36 7.00 16.02 1.46
CA LEU A 36 5.69 15.38 1.48
C LEU A 36 5.71 14.13 0.60
N ILE A 37 5.62 12.96 1.22
CA ILE A 37 5.50 11.66 0.54
C ILE A 37 4.05 11.19 0.67
N THR A 38 3.38 10.92 -0.46
CA THR A 38 1.97 10.51 -0.46
C THR A 38 1.65 9.57 -1.62
N ALA A 39 0.46 8.96 -1.59
CA ALA A 39 -0.05 8.13 -2.68
C ALA A 39 -1.51 8.48 -3.01
N LEU A 40 -1.83 8.57 -4.30
CA LEU A 40 -3.20 8.76 -4.78
C LEU A 40 -3.81 7.42 -5.18
N TYR A 41 -5.07 7.21 -4.79
CA TYR A 41 -5.81 5.98 -5.06
C TYR A 41 -6.96 6.26 -6.04
N VAL A 42 -7.16 5.36 -7.01
CA VAL A 42 -8.30 5.46 -7.92
C VAL A 42 -9.58 5.13 -7.16
N LYS A 43 -10.56 6.03 -7.20
CA LYS A 43 -11.87 5.80 -6.58
C LYS A 43 -12.63 4.71 -7.37
N LYS A 44 -12.63 3.48 -6.87
CA LYS A 44 -13.51 2.38 -7.32
C LYS A 44 -14.04 1.58 -6.11
N VAL A 45 -15.33 1.22 -6.20
CA VAL A 45 -16.22 0.26 -5.48
C VAL A 45 -15.50 -0.75 -4.53
N PRO A 46 -16.08 -1.09 -3.34
CA PRO A 46 -15.34 -1.32 -2.10
C PRO A 46 -14.42 -2.54 -2.16
N ALA A 47 -13.14 -2.33 -1.86
CA ALA A 47 -12.27 -3.43 -1.45
C ALA A 47 -12.66 -3.83 -0.01
N PRO A 48 -12.80 -5.13 0.30
CA PRO A 48 -12.98 -5.55 1.68
C PRO A 48 -11.79 -5.05 2.52
N ILE A 49 -12.14 -4.51 3.67
CA ILE A 49 -11.29 -3.86 4.67
C ILE A 49 -10.02 -4.69 4.94
N ALA A 50 -8.89 -4.34 4.32
CA ALA A 50 -7.54 -4.66 4.77
C ALA A 50 -6.48 -4.06 3.82
N MET A 51 -6.39 -2.72 3.74
CA MET A 51 -5.25 -2.07 3.11
C MET A 51 -4.00 -2.36 3.94
N LEU A 52 -3.11 -3.24 3.46
CA LEU A 52 -1.79 -3.46 4.06
C LEU A 52 -0.84 -2.35 3.59
N CYS A 53 -1.04 -1.15 4.14
CA CYS A 53 -0.06 -0.09 4.10
C CYS A 53 0.62 -0.06 5.47
N LEU A 54 1.73 -0.78 5.58
CA LEU A 54 2.76 -0.42 6.56
C LEU A 54 3.38 0.87 6.00
N GLY A 55 3.04 1.98 6.65
CA GLY A 55 3.84 3.20 6.57
C GLY A 55 5.21 2.99 7.20
#